data_AF-A0A7L4C7H1-F1
#
_entry.id   AF-A0A7L4C7H1-F1
#
_cell.length_a   1.000
_cell.length_b   1.000
_cell.length_c   1.000
_cell.angle_alpha   90.00
_cell.angle_beta   90.00
_cell.angle_gamma   90.00
#
_symmetry.space_group_name_H-M   'P 1'
#
loop_
_entity.id
_entity.type
_entity.pdbx_description
1 polymer ?
#
loop_
_entity_poly.entity_id
_entity_poly.type
_entity_poly.pdbx_seq_one_letter_code
_entity_poly.pdbx_strand_id
1 'polypeptide(L)'
;PPAHSRNDWIGPPDKHSNLRPVVFYVPPEESPLERRLREARQEAQACDQQFWARHNRAFSQEKEEFIYSRLKAKGVEMRDETGQKATLNAEEMADFYKDFLSKNFRKHMQYNR
;
A
#
# COMPACT_ATOMS: atom_id res chain seq x y z
N PRO A 1 1.80 15.42 17.60
CA PRO A 1 2.12 14.77 18.91
C PRO A 1 2.26 15.85 19.98
N PRO A 2 2.01 15.55 21.27
CA PRO A 2 2.29 16.47 22.38
C PRO A 2 3.76 16.85 22.40
N ALA A 3 4.06 18.13 22.67
CA ALA A 3 5.41 18.70 22.59
C ALA A 3 6.44 18.06 23.55
N HIS A 4 6.00 17.34 24.59
CA HIS A 4 6.85 16.75 25.63
C HIS A 4 6.98 15.23 25.55
N SER A 5 6.45 14.60 24.50
CA SER A 5 6.55 13.15 24.36
C SER A 5 7.97 12.73 24.01
N ARG A 6 8.45 11.68 24.67
CA ARG A 6 9.78 11.07 24.45
C ARG A 6 9.73 9.77 23.63
N ASN A 7 8.61 9.51 22.96
CA ASN A 7 8.36 8.28 22.22
C ASN A 7 8.07 8.60 20.74
N ASP A 8 8.38 7.64 19.87
CA ASP A 8 7.93 7.66 18.47
C ASP A 8 6.40 7.64 18.42
N TRP A 9 5.82 8.37 17.47
CA TRP A 9 4.37 8.45 17.28
C TRP A 9 3.94 7.74 16.02
N ILE A 10 2.98 6.83 16.16
CA ILE A 10 2.41 6.06 15.06
C ILE A 10 1.06 6.66 14.67
N GLY A 11 0.94 7.14 13.44
CA GLY A 11 -0.28 7.70 12.89
C GLY A 11 -1.32 6.65 12.46
N PRO A 12 -2.50 7.10 12.00
CA PRO A 12 -3.45 6.23 11.32
C PRO A 12 -2.86 5.69 10.00
N PRO A 13 -3.39 4.58 9.45
CA PRO A 13 -2.95 4.08 8.15
C PRO A 13 -3.02 5.15 7.05
N ASP A 14 -1.96 5.26 6.25
CA ASP A 14 -1.96 6.13 5.07
C ASP A 14 -2.96 5.61 4.03
N LYS A 15 -3.70 6.52 3.41
CA LYS A 15 -4.78 6.18 2.45
C LYS A 15 -4.29 5.56 1.14
N HIS A 16 -3.01 5.67 0.81
CA HIS A 16 -2.44 5.15 -0.42
C HIS A 16 -1.58 3.92 -0.17
N SER A 17 -0.65 3.98 0.79
CA SER A 17 0.26 2.87 1.09
C SER A 17 -0.34 1.83 2.05
N ASN A 18 -1.37 2.19 2.81
CA ASN A 18 -1.90 1.46 3.97
C ASN A 18 -0.91 1.32 5.14
N LEU A 19 0.32 1.84 5.03
CA LEU A 19 1.31 1.82 6.09
C LEU A 19 1.06 2.97 7.07
N ARG A 20 1.35 2.75 8.36
CA ARG A 20 1.24 3.80 9.36
C ARG A 20 2.47 4.72 9.30
N PRO A 21 2.29 6.05 9.20
CA PRO A 21 3.40 6.98 9.28
C PRO A 21 3.94 7.03 10.71
N VAL A 22 5.25 7.18 10.84
CA VAL A 22 5.95 7.37 12.11
C VAL A 22 6.51 8.79 12.18
N VAL A 23 6.26 9.47 13.30
CA VAL A 23 7.00 10.67 13.66
C VAL A 23 8.00 10.27 14.73
N PHE A 24 9.27 10.18 14.33
CA PHE A 24 10.34 9.77 15.24
C PHE A 24 10.62 10.86 16.26
N TYR A 25 10.79 10.45 17.52
CA TYR A 25 11.25 11.34 18.57
C TYR A 25 12.69 11.78 18.32
N VAL A 26 12.98 13.05 18.60
CA VAL A 26 14.33 13.62 18.54
C VAL A 26 14.72 14.05 19.96
N PRO A 27 15.67 13.37 20.62
CA PRO A 27 16.12 13.78 21.94
C PRO A 27 16.88 15.12 21.91
N PRO A 28 16.78 15.96 22.96
CA PRO A 28 17.50 17.23 23.04
C PRO A 28 19.03 17.08 22.89
N GLU A 29 19.58 15.99 23.41
CA GLU A 29 21.01 15.67 23.37
C GLU A 29 21.29 14.48 22.43
N GLU A 30 20.66 14.48 21.25
CA GLU A 30 20.88 13.43 20.23
C GLU A 30 22.35 13.37 19.79
N SER A 31 22.98 12.23 20.05
CA SER A 31 24.34 11.97 19.59
C SER A 31 24.40 11.83 18.06
N PRO A 32 25.57 12.03 17.43
CA PRO A 32 25.71 11.86 15.98
C PRO A 32 25.31 10.47 15.48
N LEU A 33 25.51 9.42 16.29
CA LEU A 33 25.14 8.05 15.92
C LEU A 33 23.62 7.85 15.98
N GLU A 34 22.96 8.35 17.03
CA GLU A 34 21.50 8.29 17.16
C GLU A 34 20.81 9.06 16.03
N ARG A 35 21.34 10.23 15.66
CA ARG A 35 20.87 11.01 14.51
C ARG A 35 20.92 10.20 13.22
N ARG A 36 22.07 9.60 12.91
CA ARG A 36 22.25 8.76 11.71
C ARG A 36 21.26 7.59 11.69
N LEU A 37 21.04 6.95 12.85
CA LEU A 37 20.06 5.88 12.96
C LEU A 37 18.64 6.37 12.70
N ARG A 38 18.24 7.51 13.30
CA ARG A 38 16.91 8.11 13.09
C ARG A 38 16.69 8.49 11.62
N GLU A 39 17.67 9.13 10.99
CA GLU A 39 17.61 9.54 9.59
C GLU A 39 17.51 8.33 8.65
N ALA A 40 18.30 7.26 8.90
CA ALA A 40 18.19 6.02 8.15
C ALA A 40 16.80 5.36 8.31
N ARG A 41 16.20 5.39 9.51
CA ARG A 41 14.83 4.91 9.73
C ARG A 41 13.80 5.76 9.00
N GLN A 42 13.99 7.09 8.96
CA GLN A 42 13.12 8.01 8.21
C GLN A 42 13.19 7.76 6.71
N GLU A 43 14.39 7.55 6.17
CA GLU A 43 14.61 7.24 4.77
C GLU A 43 13.97 5.89 4.38
N ALA A 44 14.19 4.85 5.18
CA ALA A 44 13.57 3.55 4.98
C ALA A 44 12.02 3.65 4.97
N GLN A 45 11.44 4.35 5.95
CA GLN A 45 10.00 4.55 6.02
C GLN A 45 9.48 5.33 4.80
N ALA A 46 10.21 6.35 4.32
CA ALA A 46 9.83 7.09 3.13
C ALA A 46 9.86 6.21 1.87
N CYS A 47 10.88 5.34 1.74
CA CYS A 47 10.98 4.36 0.66
C CYS A 47 9.79 3.38 0.68
N ASP A 48 9.46 2.83 1.86
CA ASP A 48 8.32 1.93 2.06
C ASP A 48 7.00 2.60 1.65
N GLN A 49 6.76 3.82 2.15
CA GLN A 49 5.56 4.60 1.83
C GLN A 49 5.42 4.81 0.33
N GLN A 50 6.50 5.21 -0.36
CA GLN A 50 6.49 5.42 -1.81
C GLN A 50 6.27 4.13 -2.59
N PHE A 51 6.95 3.04 -2.21
CA PHE A 51 6.78 1.75 -2.85
C PHE A 51 5.33 1.27 -2.76
N TRP A 52 4.78 1.22 -1.55
CA TRP A 52 3.43 0.70 -1.31
C TRP A 52 2.34 1.61 -1.86
N ALA A 53 2.50 2.94 -1.82
CA ALA A 53 1.54 3.85 -2.45
C ALA A 53 1.43 3.62 -3.96
N ARG A 54 2.56 3.43 -4.65
CA ARG A 54 2.57 3.12 -6.09
C ARG A 54 2.02 1.72 -6.37
N HIS A 55 2.43 0.74 -5.57
CA HIS A 55 1.99 -0.65 -5.72
C HIS A 55 0.48 -0.79 -5.55
N ASN A 56 -0.07 -0.23 -4.46
CA ASN A 56 -1.50 -0.29 -4.17
C ASN A 56 -2.32 0.46 -5.22
N ARG A 57 -1.82 1.59 -5.72
CA ARG A 57 -2.48 2.30 -6.83
C ARG A 57 -2.58 1.41 -8.08
N ALA A 58 -1.47 0.78 -8.48
CA ALA A 58 -1.46 -0.13 -9.62
C ALA A 58 -2.39 -1.32 -9.40
N PHE A 59 -2.34 -1.94 -8.21
CA PHE A 59 -3.25 -3.03 -7.84
C PHE A 59 -4.72 -2.63 -7.96
N SER A 60 -5.12 -1.49 -7.41
CA SER A 60 -6.51 -1.02 -7.48
C SER A 60 -6.96 -0.77 -8.93
N GLN A 61 -6.11 -0.17 -9.75
CA GLN A 61 -6.40 0.10 -11.16
C GLN A 61 -6.54 -1.20 -11.97
N GLU A 62 -5.53 -2.08 -11.91
CA GLU A 62 -5.54 -3.35 -12.65
C GLU A 62 -6.69 -4.26 -12.18
N LYS A 63 -7.03 -4.23 -10.88
CA LYS A 63 -8.17 -4.97 -10.33
C LYS A 63 -9.50 -4.47 -10.90
N GLU A 64 -9.71 -3.15 -10.95
CA GLU A 64 -10.94 -2.58 -11.52
C GLU A 64 -11.07 -2.88 -13.01
N GLU A 65 -9.96 -2.79 -13.77
CA GLU A 65 -9.91 -3.17 -15.18
C GLU A 65 -10.23 -4.65 -15.40
N PHE A 66 -9.66 -5.53 -14.57
CA PHE A 66 -9.93 -6.97 -14.62
C PHE A 66 -11.41 -7.27 -14.37
N ILE A 67 -11.98 -6.72 -13.28
CA ILE A 67 -13.40 -6.90 -12.94
C ILE A 67 -14.29 -6.41 -14.10
N TYR A 68 -14.02 -5.21 -14.63
CA TYR A 68 -14.78 -4.66 -15.76
C TYR A 68 -14.73 -5.57 -16.98
N SER A 69 -13.53 -6.01 -17.39
CA SER A 69 -13.36 -6.84 -18.58
C SER A 69 -14.11 -8.18 -18.46
N ARG A 70 -14.08 -8.80 -17.27
CA ARG A 70 -14.72 -10.09 -17.01
C ARG A 70 -16.24 -9.97 -16.96
N LEU A 71 -16.78 -8.94 -16.31
CA LEU A 71 -18.22 -8.68 -16.29
C LEU A 71 -18.76 -8.36 -17.69
N LYS A 72 -18.04 -7.52 -18.46
CA LYS A 72 -18.38 -7.21 -19.84
C LYS A 72 -18.40 -8.46 -20.72
N ALA A 73 -17.42 -9.35 -20.58
CA ALA A 73 -17.36 -10.60 -21.33
C ALA A 73 -18.54 -11.55 -21.00
N LYS A 74 -19.09 -11.47 -19.79
CA LYS A 74 -20.28 -12.21 -19.37
C LYS A 74 -21.61 -11.54 -19.76
N GLY A 75 -21.58 -10.33 -20.30
CA GLY A 75 -22.78 -9.54 -20.56
C GLY A 75 -23.50 -9.08 -19.28
N VAL A 76 -22.79 -9.02 -18.15
CA VAL A 76 -23.34 -8.55 -16.87
C VAL A 76 -23.12 -7.05 -16.76
N GLU A 77 -24.16 -6.32 -16.37
CA GLU A 77 -24.05 -4.88 -16.13
C GLU A 77 -23.12 -4.56 -14.95
N MET A 78 -22.45 -3.40 -15.02
CA MET A 78 -21.49 -2.97 -13.99
C MET A 78 -22.13 -2.67 -12.64
N ARG A 79 -23.44 -2.42 -12.64
CA ARG A 79 -24.24 -2.24 -11.44
C ARG A 79 -25.43 -3.16 -11.51
N ASP A 80 -25.80 -3.71 -10.36
CA ASP A 80 -27.06 -4.43 -10.24
C ASP A 80 -28.24 -3.45 -10.18
N GLU A 81 -29.45 -4.01 -10.12
CA GLU A 81 -30.71 -3.26 -10.02
C GLU A 81 -30.78 -2.34 -8.78
N THR A 82 -29.96 -2.61 -7.75
CA THR A 82 -29.86 -1.79 -6.54
C THR A 82 -28.76 -0.72 -6.62
N GLY A 83 -28.04 -0.66 -7.74
CA GLY A 83 -26.93 0.26 -7.97
C GLY A 83 -25.60 -0.16 -7.36
N GLN A 84 -25.51 -1.36 -6.75
CA GLN A 84 -24.26 -1.89 -6.21
C GLN A 84 -23.34 -2.33 -7.35
N LYS A 85 -22.03 -2.09 -7.21
CA LYS A 85 -21.05 -2.55 -8.21
C LYS A 85 -21.09 -4.08 -8.26
N ALA A 86 -21.31 -4.64 -9.45
CA ALA A 86 -21.18 -6.08 -9.65
C ALA A 86 -19.74 -6.52 -9.35
N THR A 87 -19.59 -7.67 -8.69
CA THR A 87 -18.29 -8.21 -8.29
C THR A 87 -18.12 -9.63 -8.81
N LEU A 88 -16.87 -10.02 -9.07
CA LEU A 88 -16.52 -11.40 -9.39
C LEU A 88 -16.44 -12.24 -8.12
N ASN A 89 -16.67 -13.55 -8.25
CA ASN A 89 -16.48 -14.47 -7.14
C ASN A 89 -14.97 -14.73 -6.87
N ALA A 90 -14.67 -15.44 -5.79
CA ALA A 90 -13.28 -15.69 -5.38
C ALA A 90 -12.46 -16.50 -6.39
N GLU A 91 -13.07 -17.47 -7.07
CA GLU A 91 -12.42 -18.31 -8.07
C GLU A 91 -11.99 -17.48 -9.28
N GLU A 92 -12.88 -16.60 -9.75
CA GLU A 92 -12.57 -15.70 -10.87
C GLU A 92 -11.55 -14.63 -10.51
N MET A 93 -11.57 -14.14 -9.27
CA MET A 93 -10.56 -13.21 -8.78
C MET A 93 -9.20 -13.88 -8.59
N ALA A 94 -9.12 -15.21 -8.43
CA ALA A 94 -7.87 -15.93 -8.25
C ALA A 94 -6.94 -15.78 -9.46
N ASP A 95 -7.50 -15.77 -10.69
CA ASP A 95 -6.74 -15.54 -11.92
C ASP A 95 -6.04 -14.18 -11.90
N PHE A 96 -6.75 -13.13 -11.49
CA PHE A 96 -6.19 -11.79 -11.33
C PHE A 96 -5.06 -11.79 -10.30
N TYR A 97 -5.28 -12.37 -9.12
CA TYR A 97 -4.27 -12.36 -8.06
C TYR A 97 -3.00 -13.10 -8.49
N LYS A 98 -3.15 -14.26 -9.13
CA LYS A 98 -2.01 -15.03 -9.66
C LYS A 98 -1.21 -14.25 -10.69
N ASP A 99 -1.90 -13.63 -11.65
CA ASP A 99 -1.27 -12.87 -12.73
C ASP A 99 -0.57 -11.61 -12.19
N PHE A 100 -1.26 -10.83 -11.34
CA PHE A 100 -0.71 -9.63 -10.73
C PHE A 100 0.54 -9.93 -9.88
N LEU A 101 0.52 -10.99 -9.07
CA LEU A 101 1.67 -11.43 -8.28
C LEU A 101 2.83 -11.87 -9.19
N SER A 102 2.55 -12.63 -10.24
CA SER A 102 3.57 -13.11 -11.18
C SER A 102 4.26 -11.94 -11.90
N LYS A 103 3.47 -10.96 -12.39
CA LYS A 103 3.97 -9.75 -13.05
C LYS A 103 4.82 -8.88 -12.13
N ASN A 104 4.44 -8.77 -10.86
CA ASN A 104 5.11 -7.91 -9.88
C ASN A 104 6.21 -8.63 -9.07
N PHE A 105 6.44 -9.92 -9.29
CA PHE A 105 7.39 -10.73 -8.54
C PHE A 105 8.79 -10.09 -8.42
N ARG A 106 9.38 -9.65 -9.54
CA ARG A 106 10.71 -9.02 -9.53
C ARG A 106 10.74 -7.72 -8.73
N LYS A 107 9.68 -6.91 -8.79
CA LYS A 107 9.57 -5.67 -8.03
C LYS A 107 9.52 -5.96 -6.53
N HIS A 108 8.76 -6.97 -6.11
CA HIS A 108 8.72 -7.39 -4.71
C HIS A 108 10.05 -7.96 -4.23
N MET A 109 10.75 -8.75 -5.06
CA MET A 109 12.08 -9.25 -4.73
C MET A 109 13.10 -8.11 -4.58
N GLN A 110 13.00 -7.06 -5.38
CA GLN A 110 13.86 -5.87 -5.26
C GLN A 110 13.54 -5.04 -4.02
N TYR A 111 12.26 -4.95 -3.65
CA TYR A 111 11.82 -4.23 -2.46
C TYR A 111 12.28 -4.89 -1.16
N ASN A 112 12.29 -6.22 -1.09
CA ASN A 112 12.67 -6.98 0.12
C ASN A 112 14.19 -7.24 0.25
N ARG A 113 15.01 -6.70 -0.65
CA ARG A 113 16.47 -6.86 -0.61
C ARG A 113 17.10 -5.79 0.28
#